data_AF-Q4U0G6-F1
#
_entry.id   AF-Q4U0G6-F1
#
_cell.length_a   1.000
_cell.length_b   1.000
_cell.length_c   1.000
_cell.angle_alpha   90.00
_cell.angle_beta   90.00
_cell.angle_gamma   90.00
#
_symmetry.space_group_name_H-M   'P 1'
#
loop_
_entity.id
_entity.type
_entity.pdbx_description
1 polymer ?
#
loop_
_entity_poly.entity_id
_entity_poly.type
_entity_poly.pdbx_seq_one_letter_code
_entity_poly.pdbx_strand_id
1 'polypeptide(L)' 'LGRYYRTGVLEPKGIGGSKPRLATSPVVARIAQLKGECPALFAWEIQRQLCAEGLCTQDKTPSVSSINRVLR' A
#
# COMPACT_ATOMS: atom_id res chain seq x y z
N LEU A 1 -32.37 -27.68 -8.52
CA LEU A 1 -31.56 -28.38 -7.49
C LEU A 1 -30.20 -28.74 -8.09
N GLY A 2 -29.18 -27.86 -8.06
CA GLY A 2 -27.95 -28.17 -8.84
C GLY A 2 -26.70 -27.31 -8.65
N ARG A 3 -26.56 -26.57 -7.54
CA ARG A 3 -25.30 -25.83 -7.23
C ARG A 3 -25.00 -25.77 -5.73
N TYR A 4 -25.20 -26.88 -5.00
CA TYR A 4 -25.09 -26.89 -3.53
C TYR A 4 -23.97 -27.73 -2.91
N TYR A 5 -23.06 -28.35 -3.67
CA TYR A 5 -22.03 -29.22 -3.06
C TYR A 5 -20.65 -29.12 -3.71
N ARG A 6 -19.89 -28.05 -3.43
CA ARG A 6 -18.42 -28.20 -3.46
C ARG A 6 -17.60 -27.27 -2.58
N THR A 7 -18.18 -26.23 -2.00
CA THR A 7 -17.47 -25.44 -0.99
C THR A 7 -18.49 -24.86 -0.03
N GLY A 8 -18.64 -25.49 1.14
CA GLY A 8 -19.49 -25.01 2.23
C GLY A 8 -18.91 -23.76 2.90
N VAL A 9 -18.63 -22.72 2.13
CA VAL A 9 -18.17 -21.43 2.63
C VAL A 9 -18.99 -20.36 1.94
N LEU A 10 -20.07 -19.95 2.62
CA LEU A 10 -20.90 -18.81 2.28
C LEU A 10 -20.19 -17.50 2.70
N GLU A 11 -18.90 -17.39 2.42
CA GLU A 11 -18.20 -16.12 2.55
C GLU A 11 -17.92 -15.59 1.15
N PRO A 12 -18.25 -14.32 0.84
CA PRO A 12 -17.83 -13.70 -0.40
C PRO A 12 -16.31 -13.61 -0.37
N LYS A 13 -15.64 -14.66 -0.89
CA LYS A 13 -14.22 -14.62 -1.24
C LYS A 13 -14.04 -13.38 -2.10
N GLY A 14 -13.28 -12.42 -1.60
CA GLY A 14 -12.94 -11.18 -2.29
C GLY A 14 -12.21 -11.45 -3.60
N ILE A 15 -12.97 -11.78 -4.65
CA ILE A 15 -12.51 -11.87 -6.03
C ILE A 15 -12.36 -10.43 -6.50
N GLY A 16 -11.18 -9.85 -6.33
CA GLY A 16 -10.90 -8.52 -6.86
C GLY A 16 -9.92 -7.67 -6.06
N GLY A 17 -9.05 -8.26 -5.23
CA GLY A 17 -7.92 -7.52 -4.69
C GLY A 17 -6.81 -7.41 -5.75
N SER A 18 -6.88 -6.41 -6.64
CA SER A 18 -5.72 -6.05 -7.45
C SER A 18 -4.55 -5.79 -6.51
N LYS A 19 -3.57 -6.71 -6.47
CA LYS A 19 -2.30 -6.49 -5.79
C LYS A 19 -1.83 -5.09 -6.20
N PRO A 20 -1.52 -4.18 -5.26
CA PRO A 20 -1.06 -2.85 -5.63
C PRO A 20 0.24 -3.02 -6.42
N ARG A 21 0.15 -2.95 -7.75
CA ARG A 21 1.27 -3.13 -8.69
C ARG A 21 2.40 -2.13 -8.44
N LEU A 22 2.11 -1.06 -7.71
CA LEU A 22 2.96 0.10 -7.50
C LEU A 22 3.61 0.16 -6.12
N ALA A 23 3.14 -0.65 -5.17
CA ALA A 23 3.65 -0.61 -3.81
C ALA A 23 4.76 -1.64 -3.68
N THR A 24 5.94 -1.33 -4.22
CA THR A 24 7.16 -2.12 -3.96
C THR A 24 7.27 -2.27 -2.44
N SER A 25 7.22 -3.50 -1.91
CA SER A 25 7.26 -3.78 -0.46
C SER A 25 8.23 -2.91 0.36
N PRO A 26 9.47 -2.59 -0.09
CA PRO A 26 10.37 -1.68 0.61
C PRO A 26 9.83 -0.25 0.82
N VAL A 27 9.12 0.31 -0.15
CA VAL A 27 8.58 1.69 -0.06
C VAL A 27 7.51 1.75 1.02
N VAL A 28 6.61 0.76 1.08
CA VAL A 28 5.55 0.67 2.10
C VAL A 28 6.14 0.50 3.49
N ALA A 29 7.11 -0.40 3.63
CA ALA A 29 7.81 -0.62 4.89
C ALA A 29 8.48 0.67 5.40
N ARG A 30 9.12 1.42 4.48
CA ARG A 30 9.77 2.68 4.83
C ARG A 30 8.78 3.77 5.23
N ILE A 31 7.67 3.91 4.51
CA ILE A 31 6.57 4.83 4.87
C ILE A 31 6.07 4.55 6.29
N ALA A 32 5.81 3.28 6.62
CA ALA A 32 5.34 2.88 7.94
C ALA A 32 6.38 3.16 9.04
N GLN A 33 7.66 2.89 8.76
CA GLN A 33 8.76 3.18 9.69
C GLN A 33 8.87 4.67 9.99
N LEU A 34 8.93 5.52 8.96
CA LEU A 34 9.03 6.98 9.12
C LEU A 34 7.87 7.55 9.93
N LYS A 35 6.64 7.07 9.66
CA LYS A 35 5.46 7.51 10.41
C LYS A 35 5.45 7.01 11.84
N GLY A 36 6.02 5.83 12.10
CA GLY A 36 6.19 5.27 13.45
C GLY A 36 7.23 6.02 14.27
N GLU A 37 8.33 6.45 13.66
CA GLU A 37 9.38 7.26 14.31
C GLU A 37 8.88 8.68 14.61
N CYS A 38 8.18 9.30 13.66
CA CYS A 38 7.67 10.67 13.79
C CYS A 38 6.24 10.77 13.24
N PRO A 39 5.19 10.66 14.08
CA PRO A 39 3.80 10.76 13.63
C PRO A 39 3.43 12.17 13.11
N ALA A 40 4.23 13.19 13.42
CA ALA A 40 4.08 14.54 12.90
C ALA A 40 4.50 14.70 11.42
N LEU A 41 5.24 13.73 10.85
CA LEU A 41 5.68 13.80 9.46
C LEU A 41 4.49 13.80 8.50
N PHE A 42 4.51 14.74 7.55
CA PHE A 42 3.51 14.81 6.50
C PHE A 42 3.82 13.84 5.35
N ALA A 43 2.78 13.44 4.62
CA ALA A 43 2.93 12.53 3.49
C ALA A 43 3.84 13.08 2.37
N TRP A 44 3.90 14.40 2.18
CA TRP A 44 4.85 15.03 1.23
C TRP A 44 6.30 14.96 1.73
N GLU A 45 6.55 14.99 3.04
CA GLU A 45 7.89 14.84 3.60
C GLU A 45 8.39 13.41 3.40
N ILE A 46 7.52 12.44 3.67
CA ILE A 46 7.79 11.02 3.41
C ILE A 46 8.13 10.83 1.92
N GLN A 47 7.41 11.48 1.01
CA GLN A 47 7.73 11.43 -0.42
C GLN A 47 9.14 11.94 -0.73
N ARG A 48 9.53 13.08 -0.16
CA ARG A 48 10.87 13.65 -0.36
C ARG A 48 11.95 12.74 0.20
N GLN A 49 11.69 12.10 1.34
CA GLN A 49 12.64 11.19 1.96
C GLN A 49 12.81 9.90 1.14
N LEU A 50 11.72 9.33 0.63
CA LEU A 50 11.78 8.18 -0.29
C LEU A 50 12.54 8.49 -1.58
N CYS A 51 12.41 9.73 -2.09
CA CYS A 51 13.17 10.20 -3.25
C CYS A 51 14.66 10.37 -2.91
N ALA A 52 14.96 10.93 -1.73
CA ALA A 52 16.34 11.11 -1.25
C ALA A 52 17.05 9.77 -0.99
N GLU A 53 16.32 8.75 -0.53
CA GLU A 53 16.85 7.39 -0.34
C GLU A 53 16.98 6.60 -1.65
N GLY A 54 16.51 7.14 -2.78
CA GLY A 54 16.54 6.46 -4.08
C GLY A 54 15.60 5.25 -4.18
N LEU A 55 14.67 5.10 -3.23
CA LEU A 55 13.69 4.00 -3.22
C LEU A 55 12.63 4.16 -4.32
N CYS A 56 12.38 5.38 -4.76
CA CYS A 56 11.47 5.72 -5.84
C CYS A 56 12.20 6.56 -6.90
N THR A 57 12.21 6.08 -8.15
CA THR A 57 12.45 6.94 -9.32
C THR A 57 11.22 7.81 -9.59
N GLN A 58 11.39 8.94 -10.29
CA GLN A 58 10.33 9.94 -10.55
C GLN A 58 9.01 9.35 -11.10
N ASP A 59 9.10 8.22 -11.81
CA ASP A 59 7.96 7.46 -12.37
C ASP A 59 7.25 6.54 -11.36
N LYS A 60 7.96 6.11 -10.31
CA LYS A 60 7.50 5.20 -9.25
C LYS A 60 7.21 5.91 -7.92
N THR A 61 7.38 7.23 -7.87
CA THR A 61 7.11 8.02 -6.67
C THR A 61 5.61 8.02 -6.37
N PRO A 62 5.17 7.46 -5.23
CA PRO A 62 3.76 7.48 -4.88
C PRO A 62 3.29 8.92 -4.64
N SER A 63 2.09 9.24 -5.11
CA SER A 63 1.46 10.51 -4.82
C SER A 63 1.15 10.63 -3.31
N VAL A 64 1.00 11.85 -2.81
CA VAL A 64 0.63 12.13 -1.40
C VAL A 64 -0.64 11.37 -1.00
N SER A 65 -1.62 11.27 -1.89
CA SER A 65 -2.84 10.49 -1.68
C SER A 65 -2.57 8.97 -1.60
N SER A 66 -1.64 8.47 -2.40
CA SER A 66 -1.23 7.05 -2.35
C SER A 66 -0.52 6.72 -1.04
N ILE A 67 0.33 7.62 -0.53
CA ILE A 67 1.00 7.47 0.77
C ILE A 67 -0.04 7.44 1.90
N ASN A 68 -1.00 8.37 1.90
CA ASN A 68 -2.10 8.34 2.89
C ASN A 68 -2.96 7.08 2.80
N ARG A 69 -3.08 6.48 1.61
CA ARG A 69 -3.80 5.22 1.42
C ARG A 69 -3.03 4.02 1.95
N VAL A 70 -1.69 4.08 1.97
CA VAL A 70 -0.80 3.08 2.57
C VAL A 70 -0.78 3.20 4.10
N LEU A 71 -0.93 4.42 4.62
CA LEU A 71 -1.03 4.69 6.06
C LEU A 71 -2.42 4.41 6.66
N ARG A 72 -3.39 4.04 5.82
CA ARG A 72 -4.80 3.85 6.20
C ARG A 72 -5.09 2.44 6.68
#